data_AF-A0A1R0XSE5-F1
#
_entry.id   AF-A0A1R0XSE5-F1
#
_cell.length_a   1.000
_cell.length_b   1.000
_cell.length_c   1.000
_cell.angle_alpha   90.00
_cell.angle_beta   90.00
_cell.angle_gamma   90.00
#
_symmetry.space_group_name_H-M   'P 1'
#
loop_
_entity.id
_entity.type
_entity.pdbx_description
1 polymer ?
#
loop_
_entity_poly.entity_id
_entity_poly.type
_entity_poly.pdbx_seq_one_letter_code
_entity_poly.pdbx_strand_id
1 'polypeptide(L)'
;MAGKSNFTDDQLMDLADEIKAKYKGKELTPSLLERETGIGRMTWKRRIDDYLNELNNPLVRDMGTNSDDMILFPSIETIFTRHGYNVDSHVKLVNALHELELLVQDLYKEKQQHKEQSKKYEKIKDSFEEQNKKIQALKSQKQYYETKYNQLVVSSLEPHLRKEHGITVDIIDFNKNKKLYEKLDSLEINFPEPEETLSQKKIEQLEDEYGF
;
A
#
# COMPACT_ATOMS: atom_id res chain seq x y z
N MET A 1 -43.94 32.09 -17.27
CA MET A 1 -44.35 31.43 -18.52
C MET A 1 -43.37 30.29 -18.77
N ALA A 2 -43.77 29.04 -18.55
CA ALA A 2 -42.90 27.89 -18.78
C ALA A 2 -42.95 27.53 -20.27
N GLY A 3 -41.86 27.83 -20.98
CA GLY A 3 -41.73 27.48 -22.40
C GLY A 3 -41.75 25.96 -22.58
N LYS A 4 -42.56 25.48 -23.52
CA LYS A 4 -42.48 24.09 -24.01
C LYS A 4 -41.06 23.89 -24.56
N SER A 5 -40.30 22.99 -23.96
CA SER A 5 -38.98 22.63 -24.47
C SER A 5 -39.16 21.79 -25.74
N ASN A 6 -38.61 22.23 -26.87
CA ASN A 6 -38.73 21.55 -28.17
C ASN A 6 -37.90 20.26 -28.30
N PHE A 7 -37.34 19.77 -27.19
CA PHE A 7 -36.50 18.57 -27.17
C PHE A 7 -37.36 17.30 -27.14
N THR A 8 -36.99 16.31 -27.96
CA THR A 8 -37.53 14.94 -27.86
C THR A 8 -36.93 14.22 -26.65
N ASP A 9 -37.55 13.11 -26.21
CA ASP A 9 -37.03 12.34 -25.06
C ASP A 9 -35.64 11.78 -25.37
N ASP A 10 -35.40 11.31 -26.59
CA ASP A 10 -34.08 10.83 -27.05
C ASP A 10 -33.01 11.93 -26.99
N GLN A 11 -33.34 13.16 -27.37
CA GLN A 11 -32.42 14.30 -27.28
C GLN A 11 -32.10 14.68 -25.84
N LEU A 12 -33.07 14.51 -24.93
CA LEU A 12 -32.82 14.70 -23.50
C LEU A 12 -31.89 13.60 -22.97
N MET A 13 -32.08 12.36 -23.39
CA MET A 13 -31.21 11.24 -23.00
C MET A 13 -29.76 11.44 -23.49
N ASP A 14 -29.56 11.79 -24.77
CA ASP A 14 -28.22 12.08 -25.32
C ASP A 14 -27.52 13.21 -24.55
N LEU A 15 -28.24 14.30 -24.23
CA LEU A 15 -27.68 15.41 -23.43
C LEU A 15 -27.33 14.99 -21.99
N ALA A 16 -28.12 14.12 -21.38
CA ALA A 16 -27.82 13.59 -20.05
C ALA A 16 -26.55 12.74 -20.06
N ASP A 17 -26.35 11.90 -21.08
CA ASP A 17 -25.13 11.10 -21.27
C ASP A 17 -23.88 11.99 -21.43
N GLU A 18 -23.95 13.04 -22.27
CA GLU A 18 -22.84 13.99 -22.46
C GLU A 18 -22.44 14.67 -21.15
N ILE A 19 -23.42 15.06 -20.33
CA ILE A 19 -23.16 15.69 -19.03
C ILE A 19 -22.61 14.66 -18.03
N LYS A 20 -23.11 13.42 -18.02
CA LYS A 20 -22.56 12.35 -17.16
C LYS A 20 -21.07 12.12 -17.45
N ALA A 21 -20.71 12.05 -18.74
CA ALA A 21 -19.33 11.87 -19.19
C ALA A 21 -18.45 13.05 -18.77
N LYS A 22 -18.92 14.29 -18.97
CA LYS A 22 -18.23 15.53 -18.56
C LYS A 22 -17.96 15.58 -17.05
N TYR A 23 -18.89 15.07 -16.24
CA TYR A 23 -18.83 15.13 -14.78
C TYR A 23 -18.28 13.87 -14.10
N LYS A 24 -17.67 12.96 -14.88
CA LYS A 24 -16.91 11.79 -14.40
C LYS A 24 -17.62 10.99 -13.30
N GLY A 25 -18.88 10.61 -13.53
CA GLY A 25 -19.62 9.72 -12.63
C GLY A 25 -20.37 10.39 -11.47
N LYS A 26 -20.30 11.72 -11.31
CA LYS A 26 -21.17 12.42 -10.34
C LYS A 26 -22.65 12.18 -10.64
N GLU A 27 -23.46 12.14 -9.59
CA GLU A 27 -24.91 11.97 -9.70
C GLU A 27 -25.52 13.11 -10.54
N LEU A 28 -26.23 12.74 -11.59
CA LEU A 28 -27.00 13.65 -12.42
C LEU A 28 -28.31 13.97 -11.71
N THR A 29 -28.37 15.13 -11.07
CA THR A 29 -29.62 15.64 -10.53
C THR A 29 -30.32 16.54 -11.56
N PRO A 30 -31.67 16.61 -11.58
CA PRO A 30 -32.41 17.52 -12.44
C PRO A 30 -31.98 18.99 -12.31
N SER A 31 -31.50 19.40 -11.13
CA SER A 31 -30.96 20.74 -10.87
C SER A 31 -29.59 20.96 -11.54
N LEU A 32 -28.74 19.93 -11.59
CA LEU A 32 -27.46 19.99 -12.30
C LEU A 32 -27.70 20.09 -13.82
N LEU A 33 -28.64 19.32 -14.34
CA LEU A 33 -29.03 19.35 -15.74
C LEU A 33 -29.62 20.71 -16.13
N GLU A 34 -30.47 21.30 -15.29
CA GLU A 34 -31.00 22.65 -15.52
C GLU A 34 -29.90 23.71 -15.56
N ARG A 35 -28.90 23.61 -14.68
CA ARG A 35 -27.76 24.54 -14.67
C ARG A 35 -26.90 24.45 -15.93
N GLU A 36 -26.68 23.24 -16.45
CA GLU A 36 -25.82 23.02 -17.62
C GLU A 36 -26.55 23.27 -18.95
N THR A 37 -27.83 22.91 -19.05
CA THR A 37 -28.59 22.93 -20.31
C THR A 37 -29.59 24.08 -20.42
N GLY A 38 -29.92 24.73 -19.30
CA GLY A 38 -31.02 25.70 -19.23
C GLY A 38 -32.41 25.07 -19.38
N ILE A 39 -32.52 23.75 -19.47
CA ILE A 39 -33.80 23.02 -19.55
C ILE A 39 -34.33 22.83 -18.12
N GLY A 40 -35.56 23.27 -17.86
CA GLY A 40 -36.11 23.28 -16.50
C GLY A 40 -36.12 21.90 -15.84
N ARG A 41 -35.77 21.82 -14.55
CA ARG A 41 -35.70 20.57 -13.76
C ARG A 41 -36.93 19.68 -13.89
N MET A 42 -38.12 20.26 -14.04
CA MET A 42 -39.37 19.52 -14.14
C MET A 42 -39.51 18.78 -15.46
N THR A 43 -38.86 19.25 -16.52
CA THR A 43 -38.83 18.56 -17.82
C THR A 43 -38.03 17.27 -17.69
N TRP A 44 -36.84 17.35 -17.09
CA TRP A 44 -35.98 16.19 -16.79
C TRP A 44 -36.69 15.18 -15.91
N LYS A 45 -37.20 15.64 -14.76
CA LYS A 45 -37.89 14.82 -13.77
C LYS A 45 -39.21 14.21 -14.26
N ARG A 46 -39.87 14.79 -15.27
CA ARG A 46 -41.16 14.26 -15.75
C ARG A 46 -41.02 13.36 -16.97
N ARG A 47 -39.96 13.55 -17.77
CA ARG A 47 -39.83 12.91 -19.08
C ARG A 47 -38.82 11.77 -19.07
N ILE A 48 -37.75 11.87 -18.29
CA ILE A 48 -36.67 10.88 -18.29
C ILE A 48 -36.18 10.53 -16.88
N ASP A 49 -37.04 10.63 -15.85
CA ASP A 49 -36.67 10.35 -14.44
C ASP A 49 -36.12 8.94 -14.26
N ASP A 50 -36.81 7.95 -14.85
CA ASP A 50 -36.43 6.55 -14.80
C ASP A 50 -35.04 6.34 -15.42
N TYR A 51 -34.78 6.97 -16.57
CA TYR A 51 -33.49 6.92 -17.24
C TYR A 51 -32.37 7.62 -16.45
N LEU A 52 -32.66 8.74 -15.78
CA LEU A 52 -31.70 9.39 -14.89
C LEU A 52 -31.37 8.51 -13.67
N ASN A 53 -32.37 7.81 -13.13
CA ASN A 53 -32.18 6.87 -12.04
C ASN A 53 -31.31 5.66 -12.47
N GLU A 54 -31.52 5.13 -13.66
CA GLU A 54 -30.67 4.08 -14.25
C GLU A 54 -29.23 4.58 -14.51
N LEU A 55 -29.08 5.79 -15.06
CA LEU A 55 -27.78 6.40 -15.35
C LEU A 55 -26.98 6.75 -14.08
N ASN A 56 -27.68 7.03 -12.98
CA ASN A 56 -27.08 7.28 -11.67
C ASN A 56 -26.77 6.01 -10.90
N ASN A 57 -27.51 4.93 -11.14
CA ASN A 57 -27.31 3.63 -10.52
C ASN A 57 -26.98 2.60 -11.61
N PRO A 58 -25.76 2.63 -12.18
CA PRO A 58 -25.34 1.57 -13.07
C PRO A 58 -25.49 0.25 -12.33
N LEU A 59 -26.00 -0.80 -12.99
CA LEU A 59 -26.13 -2.13 -12.41
C LEU A 59 -24.75 -2.64 -12.01
N VAL A 60 -24.36 -2.37 -10.76
CA VAL A 60 -23.12 -2.85 -10.16
C VAL A 60 -23.29 -4.35 -10.01
N ARG A 61 -22.56 -5.13 -10.80
CA ARG A 61 -22.32 -6.52 -10.42
C ARG A 61 -21.37 -6.48 -9.22
N ASP A 62 -21.88 -6.88 -8.07
CA ASP A 62 -21.08 -7.02 -6.86
C ASP A 62 -19.95 -8.04 -7.13
N MET A 63 -18.74 -7.53 -7.28
CA MET A 63 -17.52 -8.31 -7.54
C MET A 63 -16.59 -8.32 -6.32
N GLY A 64 -17.13 -8.06 -5.11
CA GLY A 64 -16.48 -8.42 -3.86
C GLY A 64 -15.82 -7.30 -3.05
N THR A 65 -16.33 -7.20 -1.82
CA THR A 65 -15.69 -6.85 -0.53
C THR A 65 -15.08 -5.48 -0.23
N ASN A 66 -14.70 -4.62 -1.17
CA ASN A 66 -14.26 -3.26 -0.82
C ASN A 66 -14.91 -2.20 -1.73
N SER A 67 -15.56 -1.21 -1.12
CA SER A 67 -16.28 -0.12 -1.82
C SER A 67 -15.39 0.80 -2.65
N ASP A 68 -14.07 0.74 -2.45
CA ASP A 68 -13.08 1.57 -3.16
C ASP A 68 -12.51 0.88 -4.43
N ASP A 69 -12.68 -0.44 -4.56
CA ASP A 69 -12.16 -1.27 -5.66
C ASP A 69 -13.27 -1.78 -6.59
N MET A 70 -14.37 -1.03 -6.72
CA MET A 70 -15.43 -1.39 -7.66
C MET A 70 -14.98 -1.15 -9.10
N ILE A 71 -14.47 -2.19 -9.74
CA ILE A 71 -14.24 -2.19 -11.19
C ILE A 71 -15.61 -2.15 -11.87
N LEU A 72 -15.99 -0.97 -12.37
CA LEU A 72 -17.25 -0.76 -13.07
C LEU A 72 -17.16 -1.38 -14.47
N PHE A 73 -17.50 -2.66 -14.58
CA PHE A 73 -17.63 -3.30 -15.89
C PHE A 73 -18.90 -2.79 -16.58
N PRO A 74 -18.81 -2.25 -17.81
CA PRO A 74 -20.01 -1.89 -18.55
C PRO A 74 -20.80 -3.15 -18.90
N SER A 75 -22.11 -3.12 -18.68
CA SER A 75 -23.00 -4.23 -19.01
C SER A 75 -23.16 -4.34 -20.52
N ILE A 76 -22.72 -5.47 -21.09
CA ILE A 76 -22.86 -5.75 -22.53
C ILE A 76 -24.33 -5.68 -22.96
N GLU A 77 -25.23 -6.19 -22.13
CA GLU A 77 -26.67 -6.11 -22.37
C GLU A 77 -27.13 -4.65 -22.50
N THR A 78 -26.69 -3.78 -21.59
CA THR A 78 -26.99 -2.33 -21.64
C THR A 78 -26.40 -1.66 -22.89
N ILE A 79 -25.18 -2.02 -23.30
CA ILE A 79 -24.56 -1.51 -24.53
C ILE A 79 -25.43 -1.83 -25.75
N PHE A 80 -25.92 -3.07 -25.85
CA PHE A 80 -26.77 -3.50 -26.96
C PHE A 80 -28.19 -2.93 -26.88
N THR A 81 -28.79 -2.82 -25.69
CA THR A 81 -30.12 -2.21 -25.53
C THR A 81 -30.11 -0.72 -25.89
N ARG A 82 -29.02 0.00 -25.57
CA ARG A 82 -28.90 1.45 -25.81
C ARG A 82 -28.52 1.79 -27.26
N HIS A 83 -27.77 0.93 -27.95
CA HIS A 83 -27.20 1.26 -29.26
C HIS A 83 -27.49 0.24 -30.39
N GLY A 84 -28.22 -0.84 -30.12
CA GLY A 84 -28.41 -1.95 -31.08
C GLY A 84 -29.54 -1.81 -32.10
N TYR A 85 -30.46 -0.85 -31.95
CA TYR A 85 -31.71 -0.82 -32.72
C TYR A 85 -31.73 0.10 -33.96
N ASN A 86 -30.70 0.90 -34.22
CA ASN A 86 -30.68 1.88 -35.32
C ASN A 86 -29.36 1.91 -36.12
N VAL A 87 -29.41 2.37 -37.37
CA VAL A 87 -28.23 2.40 -38.26
C VAL A 87 -27.22 3.48 -37.81
N ASP A 88 -27.69 4.63 -37.33
CA ASP A 88 -26.84 5.69 -36.75
C ASP A 88 -26.25 5.30 -35.38
N SER A 89 -26.86 4.32 -34.70
CA SER A 89 -26.36 3.81 -33.42
C SER A 89 -25.29 2.72 -33.59
N HIS A 90 -25.02 2.26 -34.82
CA HIS A 90 -23.93 1.31 -35.10
C HIS A 90 -22.55 1.88 -34.75
N VAL A 91 -22.29 3.16 -35.02
CA VAL A 91 -21.01 3.81 -34.67
C VAL A 91 -20.87 3.91 -33.14
N LYS A 92 -21.96 4.27 -32.44
CA LYS A 92 -21.99 4.33 -30.97
C LYS A 92 -21.75 2.95 -30.33
N LEU A 93 -22.34 1.89 -30.90
CA LEU A 93 -22.13 0.51 -30.48
C LEU A 93 -20.68 0.05 -30.68
N VAL A 94 -20.09 0.33 -31.84
CA VAL A 94 -18.68 -0.02 -32.13
C VAL A 94 -17.74 0.68 -31.16
N ASN A 95 -17.97 1.97 -30.87
CA ASN A 95 -17.16 2.71 -29.91
C ASN A 95 -17.28 2.13 -28.49
N ALA A 96 -18.49 1.82 -28.03
CA ALA A 96 -18.71 1.21 -26.70
C ALA A 96 -18.03 -0.17 -26.57
N LEU A 97 -18.04 -0.97 -27.65
CA LEU A 97 -17.33 -2.25 -27.68
C LEU A 97 -15.81 -2.07 -27.71
N HIS A 98 -15.31 -1.03 -28.38
CA HIS A 98 -13.88 -0.70 -28.38
C HIS A 98 -13.41 -0.21 -27.00
N GLU A 99 -14.21 0.57 -26.29
CA GLU A 99 -13.93 0.96 -24.90
C GLU A 99 -13.86 -0.27 -23.97
N LEU A 100 -14.77 -1.23 -24.15
CA LEU A 100 -14.71 -2.52 -23.45
C LEU A 100 -13.43 -3.27 -23.78
N GLU A 101 -13.03 -3.31 -25.05
CA GLU A 101 -11.79 -3.96 -25.49
C GLU A 101 -10.56 -3.34 -24.83
N LEU A 102 -10.46 -2.01 -24.81
CA LEU A 102 -9.37 -1.29 -24.16
C LEU A 102 -9.30 -1.59 -22.66
N LEU A 103 -10.46 -1.59 -21.98
CA LEU A 103 -10.55 -1.93 -20.56
C LEU A 103 -10.04 -3.36 -20.30
N VAL A 104 -10.42 -4.33 -21.13
CA VAL A 104 -9.93 -5.72 -21.01
C VAL A 104 -8.42 -5.81 -21.26
N GLN A 105 -7.90 -5.06 -22.24
CA GLN A 105 -6.45 -5.01 -22.51
C GLN A 105 -5.68 -4.41 -21.33
N ASP A 106 -6.19 -3.35 -20.72
CA ASP A 106 -5.54 -2.69 -19.59
C ASP A 106 -5.56 -3.56 -18.32
N LEU A 107 -6.70 -4.21 -18.02
CA LEU A 107 -6.77 -5.20 -16.95
C LEU A 107 -5.78 -6.35 -17.16
N TYR A 108 -5.59 -6.79 -18.40
CA TYR A 108 -4.60 -7.82 -18.70
C TYR A 108 -3.17 -7.33 -18.46
N LYS A 109 -2.84 -6.08 -18.84
CA LYS A 109 -1.52 -5.49 -18.57
C LYS A 109 -1.27 -5.35 -17.07
N GLU A 110 -2.23 -4.82 -16.32
CA GLU A 110 -2.15 -4.68 -14.86
C GLU A 110 -1.94 -6.04 -14.19
N LYS A 111 -2.69 -7.06 -14.60
CA LYS A 111 -2.51 -8.44 -14.09
C LYS A 111 -1.09 -8.96 -14.33
N GLN A 112 -0.50 -8.71 -15.51
CA GLN A 112 0.88 -9.12 -15.78
C GLN A 112 1.88 -8.36 -14.92
N GLN A 113 1.70 -7.05 -14.76
CA GLN A 113 2.54 -6.23 -13.89
C GLN A 113 2.48 -6.70 -12.43
N HIS A 114 1.28 -6.95 -11.91
CA HIS A 114 1.09 -7.49 -10.56
C HIS A 114 1.75 -8.87 -10.41
N LYS A 115 1.64 -9.74 -11.42
CA LYS A 115 2.32 -11.05 -11.41
C LYS A 115 3.85 -10.91 -11.36
N GLU A 116 4.42 -9.96 -12.09
CA GLU A 116 5.85 -9.67 -12.05
C GLU A 116 6.29 -9.09 -10.69
N GLN A 117 5.51 -8.17 -10.14
CA GLN A 117 5.76 -7.60 -8.81
C GLN A 117 5.69 -8.68 -7.72
N SER A 118 4.69 -9.57 -7.78
CA SER A 118 4.57 -10.71 -6.85
C SER A 118 5.80 -11.61 -6.89
N LYS A 119 6.31 -11.93 -8.10
CA LYS A 119 7.55 -12.71 -8.25
C LYS A 119 8.78 -12.00 -7.67
N LYS A 120 8.87 -10.67 -7.82
CA LYS A 120 9.95 -9.88 -7.20
C LYS A 120 9.85 -9.91 -5.67
N TYR A 121 8.63 -9.78 -5.15
CA TYR A 121 8.37 -9.84 -3.71
C TYR A 121 8.76 -11.20 -3.12
N GLU A 122 8.38 -12.31 -3.77
CA GLU A 122 8.80 -13.66 -3.35
C GLU A 122 10.32 -13.79 -3.28
N LYS A 123 11.05 -13.33 -4.29
CA LYS A 123 12.53 -13.34 -4.29
C LYS A 123 13.13 -12.52 -3.15
N ILE A 124 12.56 -11.35 -2.86
CA ILE A 124 13.01 -10.48 -1.77
C ILE A 124 12.75 -11.18 -0.43
N LYS A 125 11.58 -11.80 -0.27
CA LYS A 125 11.21 -12.56 0.93
C LYS A 125 12.19 -13.72 1.18
N ASP A 126 12.49 -14.51 0.15
CA ASP A 126 13.43 -15.62 0.25
C ASP A 126 14.83 -15.12 0.66
N SER A 127 15.30 -14.03 0.04
CA SER A 127 16.59 -13.43 0.39
C SER A 127 16.61 -12.89 1.82
N PHE A 128 15.51 -12.27 2.27
CA PHE A 128 15.37 -11.78 3.63
C PHE A 128 15.42 -12.92 4.64
N GLU A 129 14.71 -14.02 4.40
CA GLU A 129 14.76 -15.20 5.26
C GLU A 129 16.17 -15.81 5.34
N GLU A 130 16.89 -15.88 4.21
CA GLU A 130 18.27 -16.37 4.18
C GLU A 130 19.21 -15.45 4.98
N GLN A 131 19.12 -14.14 4.80
CA GLN A 131 19.92 -13.17 5.54
C GLN A 131 19.61 -13.21 7.04
N ASN A 132 18.34 -13.33 7.41
CA ASN A 132 17.95 -13.41 8.82
C ASN A 132 18.52 -14.67 9.50
N LYS A 133 18.51 -15.82 8.80
CA LYS A 133 19.19 -17.05 9.27
C LYS A 133 20.69 -16.84 9.48
N LYS A 134 21.37 -16.16 8.55
CA LYS A 134 22.80 -15.82 8.68
C LYS A 134 23.06 -14.93 9.89
N ILE A 135 22.22 -13.90 10.11
CA ILE A 135 22.33 -13.00 11.27
C ILE A 135 22.17 -13.79 12.57
N GLN A 136 21.19 -14.69 12.66
CA GLN A 136 21.01 -15.53 13.85
C GLN A 136 22.21 -16.43 14.09
N ALA A 137 22.75 -17.08 13.06
CA ALA A 137 23.95 -17.91 13.18
C ALA A 137 25.16 -17.11 13.68
N LEU A 138 25.37 -15.90 13.13
CA LEU A 138 26.45 -15.01 13.56
C LEU A 138 26.28 -14.52 15.00
N LYS A 139 25.04 -14.21 15.43
CA LYS A 139 24.76 -13.86 16.83
C LYS A 139 25.12 -15.01 17.77
N SER A 140 24.70 -16.22 17.45
CA SER A 140 25.04 -17.41 18.25
C SER A 140 26.55 -17.66 18.29
N GLN A 141 27.24 -17.50 17.16
CA GLN A 141 28.69 -17.63 17.09
C GLN A 141 29.41 -16.58 17.92
N LYS A 142 28.98 -15.31 17.84
CA LYS A 142 29.50 -14.21 18.67
C LYS A 142 29.34 -14.53 20.15
N GLN A 143 28.14 -14.92 20.57
CA GLN A 143 27.85 -15.25 21.97
C GLN A 143 28.69 -16.43 22.47
N TYR A 144 28.88 -17.45 21.63
CA TYR A 144 29.75 -18.58 21.94
C TYR A 144 31.21 -18.15 22.18
N TYR A 145 31.77 -17.33 21.28
CA TYR A 145 33.14 -16.86 21.44
C TYR A 145 33.31 -15.88 22.59
N GLU A 146 32.36 -14.99 22.84
CA GLU A 146 32.34 -14.12 24.02
C GLU A 146 32.33 -14.96 25.31
N THR A 147 31.49 -15.98 25.37
CA THR A 147 31.44 -16.90 26.52
C THR A 147 32.76 -17.63 26.70
N LYS A 148 33.35 -18.17 25.63
CA LYS A 148 34.65 -18.84 25.69
C LYS A 148 35.77 -17.90 26.11
N TYR A 149 35.79 -16.68 25.59
CA TYR A 149 36.76 -15.67 25.95
C TYR A 149 36.65 -15.35 27.45
N ASN A 150 35.44 -15.08 27.93
CA ASN A 150 35.20 -14.80 29.35
C ASN A 150 35.61 -15.98 30.24
N GLN A 151 35.27 -17.21 29.86
CA GLN A 151 35.68 -18.42 30.57
C GLN A 151 37.21 -18.57 30.61
N LEU A 152 37.89 -18.32 29.49
CA LEU A 152 39.35 -18.37 29.40
C LEU A 152 40.02 -17.30 30.28
N VAL A 153 39.47 -16.09 30.31
CA VAL A 153 39.98 -15.00 31.14
C VAL A 153 39.80 -15.32 32.63
N VAL A 154 38.61 -15.77 33.05
CA VAL A 154 38.33 -16.14 34.44
C VAL A 154 39.19 -17.33 34.89
N SER A 155 39.24 -18.40 34.09
CA SER A 155 40.10 -19.56 34.40
C SER A 155 41.59 -19.23 34.40
N SER A 156 42.01 -18.24 33.61
CA SER A 156 43.38 -17.73 33.64
C SER A 156 43.71 -16.96 34.92
N LEU A 157 42.75 -16.43 35.67
CA LEU A 157 43.02 -15.74 36.94
C LEU A 157 43.14 -16.73 38.10
N GLU A 158 42.54 -17.91 37.99
CA GLU A 158 42.55 -18.94 39.02
C GLU A 158 43.72 -19.93 38.85
N PRO A 159 44.66 -20.03 39.81
CA PRO A 159 45.87 -20.85 39.67
C PRO A 159 45.62 -22.36 39.45
N HIS A 160 44.52 -22.87 39.97
CA HIS A 160 44.15 -24.28 39.87
C HIS A 160 43.53 -24.61 38.50
N LEU A 161 42.67 -23.74 37.97
CA LEU A 161 42.08 -23.88 36.63
C LEU A 161 43.09 -23.59 35.51
N ARG A 162 44.07 -22.69 35.73
CA ARG A 162 45.17 -22.43 34.79
C ARG A 162 45.91 -23.70 34.38
N LYS A 163 46.25 -24.54 35.36
CA LYS A 163 46.96 -25.80 35.11
C LYS A 163 46.12 -26.81 34.34
N GLU A 164 44.81 -26.85 34.59
CA GLU A 164 43.87 -27.73 33.88
C GLU A 164 43.73 -27.33 32.40
N HIS A 165 43.81 -26.04 32.09
CA HIS A 165 43.75 -25.52 30.72
C HIS A 165 45.12 -25.35 30.04
N GLY A 166 46.21 -25.81 30.67
CA GLY A 166 47.56 -25.71 30.11
C GLY A 166 48.10 -24.28 30.00
N ILE A 167 47.51 -23.34 30.74
CA ILE A 167 47.89 -21.93 30.77
C ILE A 167 49.04 -21.76 31.77
N THR A 168 50.23 -21.45 31.29
CA THR A 168 51.46 -21.34 32.10
C THR A 168 51.66 -19.99 32.77
N VAL A 169 50.98 -18.94 32.28
CA VAL A 169 51.12 -17.55 32.72
C VAL A 169 49.74 -16.87 32.69
N ASP A 170 49.50 -15.90 33.57
CA ASP A 170 48.30 -15.08 33.53
C ASP A 170 48.16 -14.41 32.16
N ILE A 171 47.06 -14.67 31.46
CA ILE A 171 46.74 -14.10 30.14
C ILE A 171 46.51 -12.59 30.27
N ILE A 172 46.05 -12.13 31.43
CA ILE A 172 45.89 -10.71 31.76
C ILE A 172 46.63 -10.42 33.07
N ASP A 173 47.69 -9.61 32.98
CA ASP A 173 48.45 -9.12 34.14
C ASP A 173 48.00 -7.69 34.48
N PHE A 174 47.03 -7.57 35.39
CA PHE A 174 46.53 -6.30 35.90
C PHE A 174 47.58 -5.51 36.71
N ASN A 175 48.65 -6.17 37.18
CA ASN A 175 49.69 -5.55 37.98
C ASN A 175 50.79 -4.91 37.12
N LYS A 176 51.00 -5.38 35.89
CA LYS A 176 52.02 -4.84 34.97
C LYS A 176 51.83 -3.37 34.64
N ASN A 177 50.58 -2.89 34.63
CA ASN A 177 50.18 -1.53 34.28
C ASN A 177 49.34 -0.88 35.38
N LYS A 178 49.59 -1.21 36.66
CA LYS A 178 48.82 -0.68 37.80
C LYS A 178 48.67 0.86 37.79
N LYS A 179 49.71 1.59 37.37
CA LYS A 179 49.69 3.06 37.21
C LYS A 179 48.75 3.60 36.11
N LEU A 180 48.44 2.79 35.08
CA LEU A 180 47.46 3.14 34.05
C LEU A 180 46.03 2.89 34.54
N TYR A 181 45.86 1.88 35.39
CA TYR A 181 44.57 1.43 35.90
C TYR A 181 44.13 2.13 37.20
N GLU A 182 45.05 2.72 37.98
CA GLU A 182 44.72 3.61 39.12
C GLU A 182 43.95 4.88 38.70
N LYS A 183 43.92 5.22 37.40
CA LYS A 183 43.05 6.29 36.86
C LYS A 183 41.63 5.82 36.54
N LEU A 184 41.33 4.52 36.64
CA LEU A 184 40.01 3.96 36.32
C LEU A 184 38.95 4.21 37.39
N ASP A 185 39.32 4.71 38.58
CA ASP A 185 38.35 5.26 39.55
C ASP A 185 37.56 6.46 38.99
N SER A 186 37.92 6.93 37.78
CA SER A 186 37.22 7.96 37.00
C SER A 186 36.72 7.45 35.63
N LEU A 187 36.45 6.14 35.49
CA LEU A 187 35.88 5.56 34.28
C LEU A 187 34.57 6.23 33.86
N GLU A 188 33.72 6.60 34.82
CA GLU A 188 32.45 7.31 34.56
C GLU A 188 32.63 8.62 33.79
N ILE A 189 33.78 9.29 33.93
CA ILE A 189 34.10 10.55 33.22
C ILE A 189 34.48 10.29 31.75
N ASN A 190 34.98 9.08 31.45
CA ASN A 190 35.44 8.70 30.11
C ASN A 190 34.39 7.94 29.30
N PHE A 191 33.29 7.53 29.93
CA PHE A 191 32.12 6.95 29.30
C PHE A 191 30.91 7.86 29.56
N PRO A 192 30.84 9.05 28.93
CA PRO A 192 29.62 9.83 28.96
C PRO A 192 28.48 8.94 28.45
N GLU A 193 27.33 8.98 29.12
CA GLU A 193 26.15 8.26 28.62
C GLU A 193 25.97 8.61 27.14
N PRO A 194 25.83 7.60 26.26
CA PRO A 194 25.68 7.86 24.84
C PRO A 194 24.45 8.76 24.67
N GLU A 195 24.64 9.95 24.11
CA GLU A 195 23.51 10.80 23.75
C GLU A 195 22.53 9.96 22.92
N GLU A 196 21.31 9.83 23.42
CA GLU A 196 20.24 9.13 22.72
C GLU A 196 20.20 9.60 21.27
N THR A 197 20.52 8.68 20.37
CA THR A 197 20.45 8.96 18.94
C THR A 197 19.02 9.32 18.57
N LEU A 198 18.84 10.17 17.57
CA LEU A 198 17.52 10.53 17.01
C LEU A 198 16.65 9.30 16.72
N SER A 199 17.29 8.17 16.37
CA SER A 199 16.63 6.88 16.16
C SER A 199 16.08 6.27 17.44
N GLN A 200 16.79 6.36 18.56
CA GLN A 200 16.34 5.86 19.88
C GLN A 200 15.17 6.70 20.41
N LYS A 201 15.25 8.03 20.32
CA LYS A 201 14.15 8.93 20.69
C LYS A 201 12.88 8.68 19.89
N LYS A 202 13.03 8.33 18.61
CA LYS A 202 11.89 8.04 17.74
C LYS A 202 11.28 6.67 18.02
N ILE A 203 12.07 5.72 18.52
CA ILE A 203 11.57 4.41 18.95
C ILE A 203 10.76 4.56 20.23
N GLU A 204 11.26 5.27 21.24
CA GLU A 204 10.51 5.55 22.48
C GLU A 204 9.21 6.32 22.21
N GLN A 205 9.24 7.33 21.33
CA GLN A 205 8.01 8.05 20.94
C GLN A 205 6.97 7.14 20.29
N LEU A 206 7.41 6.16 19.49
CA LEU A 206 6.50 5.21 18.86
C LEU A 206 6.03 4.14 19.85
N GLU A 207 6.84 3.77 20.84
CA GLU A 207 6.43 2.87 21.93
C GLU A 207 5.38 3.53 22.83
N ASP A 208 5.54 4.81 23.16
CA ASP A 208 4.57 5.60 23.93
C ASP A 208 3.26 5.88 23.17
N GLU A 209 3.33 6.11 21.85
CA GLU A 209 2.16 6.41 21.02
C GLU A 209 1.32 5.16 20.70
N TYR A 210 1.97 3.99 20.56
CA TYR A 210 1.31 2.76 20.10
C TYR A 210 1.23 1.64 21.17
N GLY A 211 1.82 1.83 22.36
CA GLY A 211 1.65 0.96 23.53
C GLY A 211 2.11 -0.48 23.31
N PHE A 212 3.40 -0.67 23.04
CA PHE A 212 4.05 -1.98 23.07
C PHE A 212 4.59 -2.33 24.45
#